data_AF-A0A520G2N1-F1
#
_entry.id   AF-A0A520G2N1-F1
#
_cell.length_a   1.000
_cell.length_b   1.000
_cell.length_c   1.000
_cell.angle_alpha   90.00
_cell.angle_beta   90.00
_cell.angle_gamma   90.00
#
_symmetry.space_group_name_H-M   'P 1'
#
loop_
_entity.id
_entity.type
_entity.pdbx_description
1 polymer ?
#
loop_
_entity_poly.entity_id
_entity_poly.type
_entity_poly.pdbx_seq_one_letter_code
_entity_poly.pdbx_strand_id
1 'polypeptide(L)' 'MTATNKALTIPGLETVYDALASAIDQAGADKTELFLVKLALLNANALGHPERFQQHLQAALQDL' A
#
# COMPACT_ATOMS: atom_id res chain seq x y z
N MET A 1 -8.32 11.48 -23.20
CA MET A 1 -9.11 11.44 -21.96
C MET A 1 -8.14 11.61 -20.81
N THR A 2 -8.13 12.77 -20.16
CA THR A 2 -7.16 13.12 -19.10
C THR A 2 -7.37 12.20 -17.91
N ALA A 3 -6.39 11.32 -17.64
CA ALA A 3 -6.38 10.52 -16.43
C ALA A 3 -6.13 11.47 -15.25
N THR A 4 -7.20 11.87 -14.56
CA THR A 4 -7.11 12.56 -13.28
C THR A 4 -6.42 11.59 -12.33
N ASN A 5 -5.11 11.78 -12.11
CA ASN A 5 -4.38 11.10 -11.07
C ASN A 5 -4.98 11.56 -9.74
N LYS A 6 -6.01 10.86 -9.30
CA LYS A 6 -6.77 11.16 -8.08
C LYS A 6 -5.94 10.62 -6.93
N ALA A 7 -4.80 11.28 -6.67
CA ALA A 7 -4.05 11.08 -5.45
C ALA A 7 -5.05 11.16 -4.29
N LEU A 8 -4.99 10.18 -3.37
CA LEU A 8 -5.85 10.20 -2.20
C LEU A 8 -5.68 11.55 -1.49
N THR A 9 -6.80 12.20 -1.18
CA THR A 9 -6.78 13.38 -0.31
C THR A 9 -6.32 12.95 1.08
N ILE A 10 -5.83 13.88 1.89
CA ILE A 10 -5.36 13.61 3.27
C ILE A 10 -6.38 12.75 4.08
N PRO A 11 -7.70 13.05 4.08
CA PRO A 11 -8.69 12.21 4.76
C PRO A 11 -8.79 10.78 4.21
N GLY A 12 -8.57 10.62 2.91
CA GLY A 12 -8.52 9.32 2.27
C GLY A 12 -7.31 8.52 2.71
N LEU A 13 -6.14 9.17 2.87
CA LEU A 13 -4.94 8.53 3.41
C LEU A 13 -5.13 8.12 4.87
N GLU A 14 -5.75 8.96 5.69
CA GLU A 14 -6.08 8.63 7.09
C GLU A 14 -6.99 7.40 7.18
N THR A 15 -8.01 7.32 6.32
CA THR A 15 -8.93 6.15 6.26
C THR A 15 -8.17 4.87 5.87
N VAL A 16 -7.27 4.96 4.89
CA VAL A 16 -6.45 3.81 4.46
C VAL A 16 -5.47 3.39 5.56
N TYR A 17 -4.86 4.36 6.26
CA TYR A 17 -3.96 4.08 7.37
C TYR A 17 -4.69 3.41 8.55
N ASP A 18 -5.86 3.92 8.94
CA ASP A 18 -6.67 3.34 10.01
C ASP A 18 -7.11 1.90 9.69
N ALA A 19 -7.56 1.67 8.46
CA ALA A 19 -7.91 0.34 7.97
C ALA A 19 -6.70 -0.61 7.96
N LEU A 20 -5.52 -0.10 7.57
CA LEU A 20 -4.28 -0.88 7.57
C LEU A 20 -3.85 -1.24 8.99
N ALA A 21 -3.86 -0.29 9.93
CA ALA A 21 -3.53 -0.53 11.33
C ALA A 21 -4.44 -1.61 11.94
N SER A 22 -5.75 -1.46 11.76
CA SER A 22 -6.75 -2.45 12.20
C SER A 22 -6.52 -3.84 11.59
N ALA A 23 -6.09 -3.91 10.33
CA ALA A 23 -5.81 -5.18 9.66
C ALA A 23 -4.52 -5.83 10.15
N ILE A 24 -3.49 -5.03 10.46
CA ILE A 24 -2.23 -5.50 11.07
C ILE A 24 -2.52 -6.09 12.47
N ASP A 25 -3.30 -5.39 13.29
CA ASP A 25 -3.70 -5.90 14.61
C ASP A 25 -4.45 -7.23 14.52
N GLN A 26 -5.34 -7.37 13.52
CA GLN A 26 -6.06 -8.62 13.28
C GLN A 26 -5.17 -9.76 12.75
N ALA A 27 -4.16 -9.45 11.94
CA ALA A 27 -3.22 -10.45 11.44
C ALA A 27 -2.35 -11.01 12.59
N GLY A 28 -2.00 -10.15 13.55
CA GLY A 28 -1.13 -10.46 14.68
C GLY A 28 0.35 -10.42 14.29
N ALA A 29 1.21 -10.15 15.28
CA ALA A 29 2.63 -9.85 15.08
C ALA A 29 3.39 -10.92 14.26
N ASP A 30 3.10 -12.21 14.46
CA ASP A 30 3.72 -13.31 13.71
C ASP A 30 3.38 -13.34 12.21
N LYS A 31 2.26 -12.71 11.80
CA LYS A 31 1.78 -12.75 10.41
C LYS A 31 1.80 -11.38 9.75
N THR A 32 2.17 -10.32 10.46
CA THR A 32 2.21 -8.96 9.93
C THR A 32 3.05 -8.86 8.66
N GLU A 33 4.27 -9.41 8.65
CA GLU A 33 5.14 -9.38 7.46
C GLU A 33 4.50 -10.11 6.27
N LEU A 34 3.98 -11.32 6.49
CA LEU A 34 3.33 -12.11 5.45
C LEU A 34 2.06 -11.45 4.91
N PHE A 35 1.28 -10.80 5.79
CA PHE A 35 0.12 -9.99 5.42
C PHE A 35 0.50 -8.78 4.56
N LEU A 36 1.50 -8.00 5.00
CA LEU A 36 1.96 -6.80 4.28
C LEU A 36 2.52 -7.15 2.91
N VAL A 37 3.32 -8.22 2.79
CA VAL A 37 3.82 -8.70 1.50
C VAL A 37 2.67 -9.10 0.59
N LYS A 38 1.67 -9.85 1.11
CA LYS A 38 0.50 -10.25 0.32
C LYS A 38 -0.33 -9.05 -0.12
N LEU A 39 -0.54 -8.06 0.74
CA LEU A 39 -1.22 -6.81 0.41
C LEU A 39 -0.47 -6.03 -0.67
N ALA A 40 0.85 -5.92 -0.56
CA ALA A 40 1.70 -5.26 -1.54
C ALA A 40 1.61 -5.94 -2.91
N LEU A 41 1.63 -7.28 -2.97
CA LEU A 41 1.48 -8.05 -4.21
C LEU A 41 0.09 -7.86 -4.84
N LEU A 42 -0.98 -7.85 -4.04
CA LEU A 42 -2.34 -7.57 -4.53
C LEU A 42 -2.45 -6.16 -5.09
N ASN A 43 -1.86 -5.17 -4.44
CA ASN A 43 -1.79 -3.80 -4.95
C ASN A 43 -0.95 -3.71 -6.23
N ALA A 44 0.19 -4.41 -6.31
CA ALA A 44 0.99 -4.48 -7.54
C ALA A 44 0.18 -5.06 -8.72
N ASN A 45 -0.61 -6.11 -8.46
CA ASN A 45 -1.49 -6.70 -9.45
C ASN A 45 -2.62 -5.74 -9.88
N ALA A 46 -3.25 -5.05 -8.92
CA ALA A 46 -4.28 -4.05 -9.19
C ALA A 46 -3.75 -2.83 -9.95
N LEU A 47 -2.50 -2.41 -9.65
CA LEU A 47 -1.81 -1.35 -10.39
C LEU A 47 -1.51 -1.76 -11.83
N GLY A 48 -1.30 -3.05 -12.11
CA GLY A 48 -0.99 -3.57 -13.45
C GLY A 48 0.34 -3.09 -14.04
N HIS A 49 1.14 -2.35 -13.28
CA HIS A 49 2.38 -1.72 -13.71
C HIS A 49 3.53 -2.08 -12.76
N PRO A 50 4.36 -3.08 -13.10
CA PRO A 50 5.43 -3.54 -12.21
C PRO A 50 6.48 -2.45 -11.96
N GLU A 51 6.75 -1.58 -12.94
CA GLU A 51 7.71 -0.47 -12.81
C GLU A 51 7.27 0.54 -11.74
N ARG A 52 5.97 0.89 -11.69
CA ARG A 52 5.44 1.80 -10.65
C ARG A 52 5.55 1.17 -9.27
N PHE A 53 5.27 -0.13 -9.15
CA PHE A 53 5.44 -0.84 -7.90
C PHE A 53 6.92 -0.82 -7.44
N GLN A 54 7.87 -1.04 -8.35
CA GLN A 54 9.30 -0.94 -8.04
C GLN A 54 9.71 0.48 -7.61
N GLN A 55 9.16 1.52 -8.26
CA GLN A 55 9.39 2.91 -7.85
C GLN A 55 8.87 3.17 -6.42
N HIS A 56 7.66 2.71 -6.09
CA HIS A 56 7.11 2.82 -4.74
C HIS A 56 7.94 2.04 -3.71
N LEU A 57 8.44 0.86 -4.08
CA LEU A 57 9.31 0.06 -3.21
C LEU A 57 10.62 0.79 -2.90
N GLN A 58 11.27 1.38 -3.91
CA GLN A 58 12.49 2.16 -3.70
C GLN A 58 12.24 3.42 -2.88
N ALA A 59 11.11 4.11 -3.09
CA ALA A 59 10.73 5.27 -2.30
C ALA A 59 10.51 4.89 -0.83
N ALA A 60 9.79 3.80 -0.55
CA ALA A 60 9.57 3.31 0.80
C ALA A 60 10.87 2.88 1.51
N LEU A 61 11.83 2.31 0.78
CA LEU A 61 13.15 1.97 1.34
C LEU A 61 14.02 3.18 1.66
N GLN A 62 13.77 4.33 1.01
CA GLN A 62 14.52 5.57 1.24
C GLN A 62 14.00 6.38 2.43
N ASP A 63 12.74 6.15 2.82
CA ASP A 63 12.01 6.89 3.86
C ASP A 63 11.79 6.05 5.14
N LEU A 64 12.48 4.91 5.24
CA LEU A 64 12.37 3.91 6.32
C LEU A 64 13.26 4.26 7.51
#